data_AF-A0A495R3T7-F1
#
_entry.id   AF-A0A495R3T7-F1
#
_cell.length_a   1.000
_cell.length_b   1.000
_cell.length_c   1.000
_cell.angle_alpha   90.00
_cell.angle_beta   90.00
_cell.angle_gamma   90.00
#
_symmetry.space_group_name_H-M   'P 1'
#
loop_
_entity.id
_entity.type
_entity.pdbx_description
1 polymer ?
#
loop_
_entity_poly.entity_id
_entity_poly.type
_entity_poly.pdbx_seq_one_letter_code
_entity_poly.pdbx_strand_id
1 'polypeptide(L)'
;MTERCCVPANSPRAQTSLAALGIALVLLTVVTSLGIAIADTAIAGADRTPDERRVAAATADQLVAADGPLAARSNVLNQSQVDNFDRAALERGAPPASEYAVSVELADEEIARSGTVQGGTRISRLVVVEARERRTLTPDLTTTDAVTLPRRSAQATVTIDPPAGTTVWTVRANDRVVLHNRSGLHGSYEVPLVPYETTELRFQRAGRLEPGNVTIGYDAPRSTKETLVVTVDA
;
A
#
# COMPACT_ATOMS: atom_id res chain seq x y z
N MET A 1 -6.64 107.35 -30.21
CA MET A 1 -7.78 106.99 -29.34
C MET A 1 -8.11 105.53 -29.67
N THR A 2 -7.37 104.61 -29.04
CA THR A 2 -7.82 103.68 -27.96
C THR A 2 -8.55 102.46 -28.53
N GLU A 3 -7.90 101.31 -28.68
CA GLU A 3 -7.54 100.28 -27.68
C GLU A 3 -8.67 99.25 -27.42
N ARG A 4 -8.26 97.96 -27.55
CA ARG A 4 -8.70 96.78 -26.75
C ARG A 4 -10.10 96.22 -27.04
N CYS A 5 -10.36 94.92 -26.94
CA CYS A 5 -9.64 93.86 -26.22
C CYS A 5 -9.94 92.47 -26.79
N CYS A 6 -8.94 91.59 -26.71
CA CYS A 6 -9.11 90.14 -26.67
C CYS A 6 -9.96 89.73 -25.46
N VAL A 7 -10.83 88.75 -25.64
CA VAL A 7 -11.36 87.94 -24.54
C VAL A 7 -10.67 86.58 -24.63
N PRO A 8 -9.77 86.20 -23.71
CA PRO A 8 -9.37 84.82 -23.55
C PRO A 8 -10.47 84.08 -22.78
N ALA A 9 -11.08 83.08 -23.40
CA ALA A 9 -11.97 82.16 -22.72
C ALA A 9 -11.14 81.26 -21.79
N ASN A 10 -11.30 81.46 -20.48
CA ASN A 10 -10.74 80.58 -19.45
C ASN A 10 -11.27 79.14 -19.64
N SER A 11 -10.36 78.21 -19.89
CA SER A 11 -10.67 76.78 -19.99
C SER A 11 -10.64 76.10 -18.61
N PRO A 12 -11.73 75.46 -18.14
CA PRO A 12 -11.75 74.66 -16.91
C PRO A 12 -11.14 73.26 -17.15
N ARG A 13 -9.93 73.19 -17.73
CA ARG A 13 -9.29 71.93 -18.15
C ARG A 13 -8.22 71.40 -17.20
N ALA A 14 -7.79 72.21 -16.22
CA ALA A 14 -6.72 71.83 -15.30
C ALA A 14 -7.16 70.90 -14.17
N GLN A 15 -8.46 70.84 -13.83
CA GLN A 15 -8.97 70.01 -12.72
C GLN A 15 -9.51 68.65 -13.16
N THR A 16 -10.03 68.53 -14.38
CA THR A 16 -10.54 67.26 -14.94
C THR A 16 -9.42 66.27 -15.23
N SER A 17 -8.22 66.75 -15.57
CA SER A 17 -7.05 65.89 -15.81
C SER A 17 -6.57 65.22 -14.52
N LEU A 18 -6.64 65.91 -13.37
CA LEU A 18 -6.13 65.42 -12.10
C LEU A 18 -7.00 64.28 -11.54
N ALA A 19 -8.33 64.43 -11.65
CA ALA A 19 -9.27 63.37 -11.28
C ALA A 19 -9.12 62.13 -12.18
N ALA A 20 -8.96 62.32 -13.49
CA ALA A 20 -8.73 61.22 -14.43
C ALA A 20 -7.41 60.48 -14.13
N LEU A 21 -6.35 61.21 -13.78
CA LEU A 21 -5.05 60.64 -13.43
C LEU A 21 -5.10 59.85 -12.12
N GLY A 22 -5.84 60.35 -11.12
CA GLY A 22 -6.10 59.62 -9.88
C GLY A 22 -6.83 58.30 -10.10
N ILE A 23 -7.90 58.31 -10.93
CA ILE A 23 -8.64 57.10 -11.29
C ILE A 23 -7.74 56.10 -12.03
N ALA A 24 -6.94 56.58 -12.98
CA ALA A 24 -6.00 55.73 -13.72
C ALA A 24 -4.97 55.06 -12.78
N LEU A 25 -4.46 55.80 -11.78
CA LEU A 25 -3.51 55.26 -10.80
C LEU A 25 -4.16 54.21 -9.88
N VAL A 26 -5.40 54.42 -9.46
CA VAL A 26 -6.16 53.43 -8.66
C VAL A 26 -6.43 52.17 -9.48
N LEU A 27 -6.85 52.31 -10.74
CA LEU A 27 -7.04 51.15 -11.61
C LEU A 27 -5.73 50.39 -11.84
N LEU A 28 -4.63 51.10 -12.08
CA LEU A 28 -3.31 50.50 -12.24
C LEU A 28 -2.91 49.72 -10.98
N THR A 29 -3.04 50.32 -9.80
CA THR A 29 -2.70 49.65 -8.53
C THR A 29 -3.57 48.42 -8.26
N VAL A 30 -4.87 48.47 -8.55
CA VAL A 30 -5.76 47.31 -8.46
C VAL A 30 -5.32 46.20 -9.42
N VAL A 31 -5.07 46.51 -10.69
CA VAL A 31 -4.61 45.54 -11.69
C VAL A 31 -3.25 44.95 -11.32
N THR A 32 -2.30 45.77 -10.84
CA THR A 32 -0.99 45.31 -10.39
C THR A 32 -1.12 44.40 -9.17
N SER A 33 -1.94 44.76 -8.18
CA SER A 33 -2.16 43.92 -6.98
C SER A 33 -2.80 42.57 -7.33
N LEU A 34 -3.76 42.56 -8.25
CA LEU A 34 -4.39 41.33 -8.74
C LEU A 34 -3.37 40.47 -9.51
N GLY A 35 -2.54 41.10 -10.34
CA GLY A 35 -1.46 40.42 -11.05
C GLY A 35 -0.43 39.77 -10.11
N ILE A 36 -0.02 40.48 -9.05
CA ILE A 36 0.88 39.95 -8.02
C ILE A 36 0.24 38.77 -7.29
N ALA A 37 -1.02 38.89 -6.86
CA ALA A 37 -1.71 37.79 -6.17
C ALA A 37 -1.85 36.53 -7.06
N ILE A 38 -2.12 36.70 -8.36
CA ILE A 38 -2.18 35.59 -9.32
C ILE A 38 -0.77 34.98 -9.54
N ALA A 39 0.25 35.82 -9.63
CA ALA A 39 1.63 35.36 -9.76
C ALA A 39 2.09 34.60 -8.51
N ASP A 40 1.81 35.10 -7.31
CA ASP A 40 2.18 34.48 -6.03
C ASP A 40 1.49 33.12 -5.86
N THR A 41 0.21 33.01 -6.23
CA THR A 41 -0.51 31.72 -6.22
C THR A 41 0.03 30.74 -7.24
N ALA A 42 0.42 31.20 -8.43
CA ALA A 42 1.04 30.36 -9.45
C ALA A 42 2.44 29.88 -9.03
N ILE A 43 3.26 30.76 -8.42
CA ILE A 43 4.59 30.42 -7.91
C ILE A 43 4.49 29.46 -6.71
N ALA A 44 3.61 29.75 -5.74
CA ALA A 44 3.40 28.88 -4.58
C ALA A 44 2.89 27.48 -4.99
N GLY A 45 2.01 27.40 -5.99
CA GLY A 45 1.59 26.12 -6.55
C GLY A 45 2.71 25.37 -7.28
N ALA A 46 3.56 26.09 -8.02
CA ALA A 46 4.69 25.54 -8.74
C ALA A 46 5.81 25.03 -7.82
N ASP A 47 6.01 25.65 -6.65
CA ASP A 47 6.98 25.19 -5.66
C ASP A 47 6.47 24.01 -4.82
N ARG A 48 5.16 23.93 -4.54
CA ARG A 48 4.56 22.80 -3.80
C ARG A 48 4.56 21.49 -4.58
N THR A 49 4.25 21.53 -5.88
CA THR A 49 4.10 20.29 -6.68
C THR A 49 5.35 19.40 -6.71
N PRO A 50 6.59 19.94 -6.83
CA PRO A 50 7.81 19.17 -6.75
C PRO A 50 8.03 18.49 -5.39
N ASP A 51 7.74 19.19 -4.29
CA ASP A 51 7.92 18.65 -2.94
C ASP A 51 6.84 17.62 -2.60
N GLU A 52 5.57 17.91 -2.89
CA GLU A 52 4.48 16.93 -2.78
C GLU A 52 4.79 15.66 -3.58
N ARG A 53 5.29 15.80 -4.83
CA ARG A 53 5.68 14.67 -5.68
C ARG A 53 6.81 13.86 -5.07
N ARG A 54 7.83 14.52 -4.51
CA ARG A 54 8.97 13.85 -3.84
C ARG A 54 8.47 13.06 -2.64
N VAL A 55 7.63 13.66 -1.80
CA VAL A 55 7.08 13.03 -0.60
C VAL A 55 6.14 11.88 -0.96
N ALA A 56 5.27 12.06 -1.95
CA ALA A 56 4.35 11.03 -2.43
C ALA A 56 5.13 9.83 -2.98
N ALA A 57 6.18 10.08 -3.78
CA ALA A 57 7.02 9.02 -4.32
C ALA A 57 7.80 8.28 -3.24
N ALA A 58 8.45 9.01 -2.33
CA ALA A 58 9.21 8.41 -1.22
C ALA A 58 8.29 7.58 -0.30
N THR A 59 7.09 8.08 -0.01
CA THR A 59 6.10 7.37 0.81
C THR A 59 5.61 6.11 0.09
N ALA A 60 5.25 6.21 -1.19
CA ALA A 60 4.83 5.05 -1.98
C ALA A 60 5.93 3.99 -2.04
N ASP A 61 7.18 4.39 -2.28
CA ASP A 61 8.33 3.49 -2.36
C ASP A 61 8.63 2.82 -1.01
N GLN A 62 8.50 3.56 0.11
CA GLN A 62 8.65 3.01 1.45
C GLN A 62 7.56 2.00 1.81
N LEU A 63 6.30 2.27 1.44
CA LEU A 63 5.18 1.36 1.72
C LEU A 63 5.30 0.02 0.97
N VAL A 64 5.91 0.02 -0.23
CA VAL A 64 6.08 -1.19 -1.06
C VAL A 64 7.48 -1.82 -0.96
N ALA A 65 8.40 -1.20 -0.20
CA ALA A 65 9.73 -1.73 0.05
C ALA A 65 9.67 -3.11 0.73
N ALA A 66 10.70 -3.94 0.57
CA ALA A 66 10.69 -5.31 1.14
C ALA A 66 10.50 -5.33 2.66
N ASP A 67 11.04 -4.33 3.35
CA ASP A 67 10.94 -4.14 4.80
C ASP A 67 9.92 -3.04 5.16
N GLY A 68 9.06 -2.66 4.22
CA GLY A 68 8.00 -1.68 4.39
C GLY A 68 6.89 -2.18 5.32
N PRO A 69 6.10 -1.28 5.93
CA PRO A 69 5.10 -1.63 6.94
C PRO A 69 3.96 -2.51 6.39
N LEU A 70 3.70 -2.46 5.09
CA LEU A 70 2.67 -3.25 4.43
C LEU A 70 3.21 -4.53 3.78
N ALA A 71 4.53 -4.67 3.67
CA ALA A 71 5.13 -5.65 2.76
C ALA A 71 5.28 -7.03 3.40
N ALA A 72 4.90 -8.06 2.65
CA ALA A 72 5.36 -9.44 2.85
C ALA A 72 6.72 -9.67 2.15
N ARG A 73 6.93 -8.96 1.03
CA ARG A 73 8.14 -8.91 0.19
C ARG A 73 8.03 -7.67 -0.69
N SER A 74 9.10 -7.28 -1.38
CA SER A 74 9.07 -6.10 -2.27
C SER A 74 7.90 -6.19 -3.26
N ASN A 75 7.10 -5.11 -3.33
CA ASN A 75 5.89 -4.98 -4.15
C ASN A 75 4.77 -6.02 -3.89
N VAL A 76 4.87 -6.82 -2.82
CA VAL A 76 3.78 -7.72 -2.41
C VAL A 76 3.37 -7.39 -0.98
N LEU A 77 2.16 -6.87 -0.85
CA LEU A 77 1.57 -6.46 0.42
C LEU A 77 0.96 -7.67 1.15
N ASN A 78 1.06 -7.69 2.46
CA ASN A 78 0.38 -8.66 3.31
C ASN A 78 -1.04 -8.14 3.62
N GLN A 79 -2.08 -8.88 3.23
CA GLN A 79 -3.47 -8.47 3.47
C GLN A 79 -3.72 -8.11 4.94
N SER A 80 -3.23 -8.92 5.89
CA SER A 80 -3.43 -8.64 7.30
C SER A 80 -2.70 -7.39 7.79
N GLN A 81 -1.60 -7.00 7.16
CA GLN A 81 -0.94 -5.72 7.47
C GLN A 81 -1.72 -4.55 6.88
N VAL A 82 -2.27 -4.71 5.68
CA VAL A 82 -3.17 -3.73 5.05
C VAL A 82 -4.42 -3.51 5.91
N ASP A 83 -5.09 -4.59 6.34
CA ASP A 83 -6.33 -4.52 7.12
C ASP A 83 -6.14 -3.85 8.50
N ASN A 84 -4.92 -3.89 9.04
CA ASN A 84 -4.56 -3.26 10.31
C ASN A 84 -3.79 -1.94 10.13
N PHE A 85 -3.62 -1.48 8.89
CA PHE A 85 -2.93 -0.24 8.62
C PHE A 85 -3.85 0.93 8.96
N ASP A 86 -3.35 1.86 9.77
CA ASP A 86 -4.10 3.01 10.22
C ASP A 86 -3.25 4.27 10.14
N ARG A 87 -3.85 5.40 10.53
CA ARG A 87 -3.17 6.69 10.62
C ARG A 87 -1.88 6.61 11.44
N ALA A 88 -1.90 5.95 12.59
CA ALA A 88 -0.75 5.90 13.48
C ALA A 88 0.38 5.05 12.86
N ALA A 89 0.04 3.98 12.14
CA ALA A 89 0.99 3.18 11.37
C ALA A 89 1.58 3.98 10.20
N LEU A 90 0.77 4.79 9.52
CA LEU A 90 1.24 5.69 8.47
C LEU A 90 2.22 6.74 8.99
N GLU A 91 1.90 7.44 10.08
CA GLU A 91 2.77 8.45 10.67
C GLU A 91 4.11 7.86 11.16
N ARG A 92 4.11 6.61 11.65
CA ARG A 92 5.35 5.90 12.01
C ARG A 92 6.15 5.43 10.80
N GLY A 93 5.47 4.92 9.76
CA GLY A 93 6.09 4.32 8.58
C GLY A 93 6.56 5.32 7.54
N ALA A 94 5.97 6.52 7.53
CA ALA A 94 6.29 7.61 6.62
C ALA A 94 6.39 8.93 7.42
N PRO A 95 7.56 9.25 8.01
CA PRO A 95 7.73 10.47 8.80
C PRO A 95 7.27 11.77 8.13
N PRO A 96 7.37 11.97 6.80
CA PRO A 96 6.80 13.13 6.13
C PRO A 96 5.28 13.31 6.33
N ALA A 97 4.54 12.25 6.68
CA ALA A 97 3.11 12.32 6.96
C ALA A 97 2.76 13.12 8.24
N SER A 98 3.76 13.52 9.02
CA SER A 98 3.61 14.44 10.15
C SER A 98 3.63 15.93 9.74
N GLU A 99 4.19 16.24 8.57
CA GLU A 99 4.31 17.61 8.05
C GLU A 99 3.33 17.86 6.89
N TYR A 100 2.99 16.82 6.13
CA TYR A 100 2.08 16.87 4.99
C TYR A 100 0.80 16.08 5.25
N ALA A 101 -0.31 16.50 4.64
CA ALA A 101 -1.53 15.71 4.60
C ALA A 101 -1.35 14.56 3.60
N VAL A 102 -1.31 13.32 4.11
CA VAL A 102 -1.14 12.12 3.28
C VAL A 102 -2.39 11.27 3.35
N SER A 103 -2.86 10.80 2.19
CA SER A 103 -3.87 9.75 2.06
C SER A 103 -3.28 8.58 1.27
N VAL A 104 -3.55 7.36 1.73
CA VAL A 104 -3.11 6.11 1.12
C VAL A 104 -4.34 5.29 0.78
N GLU A 105 -4.45 4.93 -0.49
CA GLU A 105 -5.53 4.12 -1.03
C GLU A 105 -4.96 2.83 -1.63
N LEU A 106 -5.69 1.73 -1.50
CA LEU A 106 -5.41 0.46 -2.13
C LEU A 106 -6.68 -0.06 -2.77
N ALA A 107 -6.62 -0.39 -4.06
CA ALA A 107 -7.81 -0.84 -4.81
C ALA A 107 -8.99 0.17 -4.71
N ASP A 108 -8.67 1.46 -4.79
CA ASP A 108 -9.61 2.60 -4.67
C ASP A 108 -10.29 2.73 -3.28
N GLU A 109 -9.82 2.00 -2.27
CA GLU A 109 -10.27 2.12 -0.88
C GLU A 109 -9.19 2.81 -0.03
N GLU A 110 -9.56 3.84 0.73
CA GLU A 110 -8.65 4.51 1.65
C GLU A 110 -8.32 3.61 2.84
N ILE A 111 -7.04 3.24 2.97
CA ILE A 111 -6.54 2.40 4.06
C ILE A 111 -5.93 3.23 5.20
N ALA A 112 -5.42 4.43 4.92
CA ALA A 112 -4.92 5.33 5.97
C ALA A 112 -4.87 6.79 5.51
N ARG A 113 -4.98 7.72 6.47
CA ARG A 113 -4.90 9.15 6.25
C ARG A 113 -4.30 9.87 7.45
N SER A 114 -3.31 10.76 7.24
CA SER A 114 -2.73 11.60 8.30
C SER A 114 -3.37 13.00 8.39
N GLY A 115 -3.92 13.52 7.28
CA GLY A 115 -4.52 14.86 7.20
C GLY A 115 -5.53 15.01 6.06
N THR A 116 -6.10 16.20 5.88
CA THR A 116 -7.10 16.45 4.83
C THR A 116 -6.44 16.75 3.48
N VAL A 117 -6.82 16.00 2.44
CA VAL A 117 -6.35 16.15 1.06
C VAL A 117 -7.47 16.74 0.19
N GLN A 118 -7.22 17.83 -0.53
CA GLN A 118 -8.20 18.56 -1.36
C GLN A 118 -7.78 18.71 -2.83
N GLY A 119 -6.53 18.45 -3.19
CA GLY A 119 -6.08 18.53 -4.58
C GLY A 119 -4.64 18.10 -4.85
N GLY A 120 -3.98 17.53 -3.84
CA GLY A 120 -2.55 17.22 -3.84
C GLY A 120 -2.06 16.24 -4.91
N THR A 121 -0.74 16.08 -4.95
CA THR A 121 -0.05 15.21 -5.91
C THR A 121 -0.29 13.72 -5.62
N ARG A 122 -0.66 12.97 -6.67
CA ARG A 122 -0.86 11.52 -6.62
C ARG A 122 0.30 10.75 -7.23
N ILE A 123 0.71 9.67 -6.57
CA ILE A 123 1.65 8.67 -7.08
C ILE A 123 1.04 7.27 -6.94
N SER A 124 1.11 6.49 -8.01
CA SER A 124 0.58 5.13 -8.04
C SER A 124 1.70 4.09 -8.18
N ARG A 125 1.47 2.91 -7.60
CA ARG A 125 2.32 1.71 -7.72
C ARG A 125 1.44 0.49 -7.95
N LEU A 126 1.83 -0.34 -8.91
CA LEU A 126 1.21 -1.66 -9.09
C LEU A 126 1.81 -2.61 -8.05
N VAL A 127 0.95 -3.22 -7.24
CA VAL A 127 1.33 -4.12 -6.15
C VAL A 127 0.58 -5.45 -6.28
N VAL A 128 1.05 -6.46 -5.56
CA VAL A 128 0.32 -7.71 -5.35
C VAL A 128 -0.11 -7.76 -3.89
N VAL A 129 -1.39 -7.97 -3.61
CA VAL A 129 -1.86 -8.20 -2.24
C VAL A 129 -1.97 -9.69 -2.03
N GLU A 130 -1.27 -10.20 -1.00
CA GLU A 130 -1.24 -11.61 -0.63
C GLU A 130 -2.03 -11.84 0.66
N ALA A 131 -3.12 -12.57 0.57
CA ALA A 131 -3.87 -13.08 1.71
C ALA A 131 -3.41 -14.52 2.00
N ARG A 132 -3.19 -14.84 3.28
CA ARG A 132 -2.83 -16.19 3.73
C ARG A 132 -3.97 -16.76 4.55
N GLU A 133 -4.62 -17.78 4.00
CA GLU A 133 -5.68 -18.51 4.71
C GLU A 133 -5.10 -19.82 5.23
N ARG A 134 -5.18 -20.05 6.54
CA ARG A 134 -4.81 -21.33 7.12
C ARG A 134 -5.88 -22.35 6.80
N ARG A 135 -5.49 -23.44 6.14
CA ARG A 135 -6.37 -24.55 5.78
C ARG A 135 -5.93 -25.84 6.43
N THR A 136 -6.90 -26.70 6.67
CA THR A 136 -6.69 -28.01 7.27
C THR A 136 -7.17 -29.08 6.30
N LEU A 137 -6.32 -30.07 6.06
CA LEU A 137 -6.59 -31.22 5.20
C LEU A 137 -6.50 -32.50 6.02
N THR A 138 -7.56 -33.30 5.97
CA THR A 138 -7.61 -34.63 6.58
C THR A 138 -7.62 -35.66 5.46
N PRO A 139 -6.45 -36.15 5.01
CA PRO A 139 -6.37 -37.09 3.91
C PRO A 139 -6.98 -38.44 4.27
N ASP A 140 -7.57 -39.10 3.28
CA ASP A 140 -7.86 -40.52 3.34
C ASP A 140 -6.61 -41.31 2.95
N LEU A 141 -5.92 -41.85 3.96
CA LEU A 141 -4.72 -42.67 3.80
C LEU A 141 -5.02 -44.16 3.97
N THR A 142 -6.27 -44.60 3.82
CA THR A 142 -6.64 -46.01 3.99
C THR A 142 -6.06 -46.89 2.89
N THR A 143 -6.13 -46.40 1.64
CA THR A 143 -5.70 -47.12 0.42
C THR A 143 -4.44 -46.52 -0.24
N THR A 144 -4.03 -45.32 0.18
CA THR A 144 -2.83 -44.62 -0.30
C THR A 144 -1.90 -44.27 0.87
N ASP A 145 -0.65 -44.03 0.56
CA ASP A 145 0.37 -43.51 1.48
C ASP A 145 0.71 -42.04 1.20
N ALA A 146 0.09 -41.43 0.20
CA ALA A 146 0.42 -40.10 -0.31
C ALA A 146 -0.79 -39.17 -0.38
N VAL A 147 -0.56 -37.88 -0.16
CA VAL A 147 -1.54 -36.81 -0.38
C VAL A 147 -0.88 -35.58 -1.01
N THR A 148 -1.51 -35.04 -2.04
CA THR A 148 -1.08 -33.80 -2.68
C THR A 148 -1.73 -32.60 -2.01
N LEU A 149 -0.93 -31.59 -1.65
CA LEU A 149 -1.46 -30.33 -1.14
C LEU A 149 -2.18 -29.56 -2.26
N PRO A 150 -3.45 -29.15 -2.07
CA PRO A 150 -4.23 -28.45 -3.09
C PRO A 150 -3.66 -27.08 -3.49
N ARG A 151 -2.83 -26.50 -2.64
CA ARG A 151 -2.14 -25.23 -2.89
C ARG A 151 -0.69 -25.36 -2.44
N ARG A 152 0.19 -24.64 -3.15
CA ARG A 152 1.59 -24.54 -2.78
C ARG A 152 1.72 -23.73 -1.50
N SER A 153 2.60 -24.18 -0.62
CA SER A 153 2.87 -23.51 0.65
C SER A 153 4.36 -23.59 0.96
N ALA A 154 4.86 -22.62 1.70
CA ALA A 154 6.25 -22.64 2.19
C ALA A 154 6.40 -23.56 3.41
N GLN A 155 5.29 -23.91 4.07
CA GLN A 155 5.31 -24.65 5.32
C GLN A 155 4.00 -25.40 5.53
N ALA A 156 4.07 -26.54 6.21
CA ALA A 156 2.89 -27.23 6.71
C ALA A 156 3.11 -27.72 8.15
N THR A 157 2.04 -27.78 8.93
CA THR A 157 1.99 -28.46 10.22
C THR A 157 1.35 -29.81 10.01
N VAL A 158 2.10 -30.88 10.22
CA VAL A 158 1.63 -32.26 10.09
C VAL A 158 1.40 -32.82 11.49
N THR A 159 0.14 -33.05 11.84
CA THR A 159 -0.26 -33.73 13.07
C THR A 159 -0.49 -35.20 12.76
N ILE A 160 0.18 -36.07 13.51
CA ILE A 160 0.16 -37.52 13.34
C ILE A 160 -0.26 -38.13 14.68
N ASP A 161 -1.39 -38.82 14.69
CA ASP A 161 -1.94 -39.56 15.82
C ASP A 161 -2.31 -40.98 15.37
N PRO A 162 -1.33 -41.89 15.28
CA PRO A 162 -1.56 -43.24 14.77
C PRO A 162 -2.43 -44.06 15.75
N PRO A 163 -3.37 -44.88 15.25
CA PRO A 163 -4.13 -45.78 16.12
C PRO A 163 -3.24 -46.91 16.66
N ALA A 164 -3.72 -47.62 17.68
CA ALA A 164 -2.99 -48.76 18.23
C ALA A 164 -2.65 -49.82 17.16
N GLY A 165 -1.41 -50.30 17.15
CA GLY A 165 -0.91 -51.25 16.15
C GLY A 165 -0.47 -50.61 14.82
N THR A 166 -0.51 -49.28 14.71
CA THR A 166 0.01 -48.53 13.56
C THR A 166 1.21 -47.69 13.98
N THR A 167 2.22 -47.59 13.11
CA THR A 167 3.40 -46.76 13.34
C THR A 167 3.77 -46.02 12.06
N VAL A 168 4.00 -44.72 12.17
CA VAL A 168 4.50 -43.87 11.07
C VAL A 168 5.94 -43.50 11.38
N TRP A 169 6.90 -43.79 10.51
CA TRP A 169 8.31 -43.52 10.79
C TRP A 169 8.87 -42.33 10.03
N THR A 170 8.41 -42.13 8.80
CA THR A 170 8.99 -41.13 7.92
C THR A 170 7.88 -40.39 7.20
N VAL A 171 8.00 -39.08 7.13
CA VAL A 171 7.23 -38.25 6.20
C VAL A 171 8.19 -37.68 5.17
N ARG A 172 7.81 -37.77 3.90
CA ARG A 172 8.53 -37.17 2.78
C ARG A 172 7.68 -36.09 2.14
N ALA A 173 8.30 -34.98 1.78
CA ALA A 173 7.72 -33.98 0.89
C ALA A 173 8.39 -34.15 -0.47
N ASN A 174 7.62 -34.64 -1.45
CA ASN A 174 8.15 -35.16 -2.71
C ASN A 174 9.23 -36.23 -2.39
N ASP A 175 10.44 -36.06 -2.90
CA ASP A 175 11.55 -36.99 -2.65
C ASP A 175 12.33 -36.72 -1.35
N ARG A 176 12.08 -35.59 -0.68
CA ARG A 176 12.84 -35.15 0.50
C ARG A 176 12.24 -35.69 1.79
N VAL A 177 13.05 -36.34 2.62
CA VAL A 177 12.65 -36.69 4.00
C VAL A 177 12.55 -35.42 4.83
N VAL A 178 11.37 -35.17 5.38
CA VAL A 178 11.08 -33.99 6.21
C VAL A 178 10.89 -34.34 7.68
N LEU A 179 10.41 -35.54 7.98
CA LEU A 179 10.32 -36.07 9.34
C LEU A 179 10.82 -37.51 9.34
N HIS A 180 11.58 -37.89 10.36
CA HIS A 180 11.97 -39.27 10.58
C HIS A 180 12.15 -39.57 12.07
N ASN A 181 11.48 -40.62 12.55
CA ASN A 181 11.69 -41.16 13.89
C ASN A 181 11.56 -42.70 13.85
N ARG A 182 12.62 -43.39 14.26
CA ARG A 182 12.67 -44.86 14.27
C ARG A 182 11.67 -45.48 15.25
N SER A 183 11.35 -44.79 16.34
CA SER A 183 10.38 -45.25 17.34
C SER A 183 8.92 -44.95 16.95
N GLY A 184 8.71 -44.19 15.87
CA GLY A 184 7.40 -43.70 15.44
C GLY A 184 7.22 -42.19 15.66
N LEU A 185 6.46 -41.57 14.76
CA LEU A 185 6.03 -40.18 14.81
C LEU A 185 4.64 -40.11 15.47
N HIS A 186 4.53 -39.28 16.50
CA HIS A 186 3.28 -39.00 17.22
C HIS A 186 3.33 -37.56 17.74
N GLY A 187 2.33 -36.75 17.37
CA GLY A 187 2.23 -35.34 17.71
C GLY A 187 2.21 -34.42 16.49
N SER A 188 2.41 -33.13 16.73
CA SER A 188 2.41 -32.09 15.69
C SER A 188 3.82 -31.65 15.33
N TYR A 189 4.10 -31.59 14.04
CA TYR A 189 5.41 -31.27 13.51
C TYR A 189 5.31 -30.18 12.44
N GLU A 190 6.21 -29.20 12.51
CA GLU A 190 6.33 -28.17 11.50
C GLU A 190 7.32 -28.62 10.42
N VAL A 191 6.89 -28.55 9.17
CA VAL A 191 7.58 -29.11 8.02
C VAL A 191 7.85 -28.00 7.00
N PRO A 192 9.13 -27.71 6.67
CA PRO A 192 9.46 -26.75 5.63
C PRO A 192 9.23 -27.35 4.24
N LEU A 193 8.50 -26.61 3.40
CA LEU A 193 8.11 -26.97 2.04
C LEU A 193 8.73 -26.02 1.01
N VAL A 194 8.61 -26.38 -0.26
CA VAL A 194 9.09 -25.53 -1.37
C VAL A 194 7.88 -24.80 -1.95
N PRO A 195 7.75 -23.48 -1.78
CA PRO A 195 6.53 -22.74 -2.16
C PRO A 195 6.30 -22.64 -3.67
N TYR A 196 7.32 -22.92 -4.48
CA TYR A 196 7.24 -22.86 -5.94
C TYR A 196 6.89 -24.20 -6.59
N GLU A 197 6.78 -25.27 -5.79
CA GLU A 197 6.47 -26.62 -6.24
C GLU A 197 5.16 -27.12 -5.63
N THR A 198 4.40 -27.89 -6.40
CA THR A 198 3.30 -28.65 -5.83
C THR A 198 3.89 -29.73 -4.93
N THR A 199 3.46 -29.76 -3.67
CA THR A 199 3.99 -30.71 -2.68
C THR A 199 3.06 -31.92 -2.55
N GLU A 200 3.64 -33.10 -2.65
CA GLU A 200 3.03 -34.36 -2.25
C GLU A 200 3.69 -34.85 -0.95
N LEU A 201 2.88 -35.09 0.09
CA LEU A 201 3.34 -35.67 1.34
C LEU A 201 3.14 -37.18 1.32
N ARG A 202 4.21 -37.94 1.54
CA ARG A 202 4.21 -39.41 1.60
C ARG A 202 4.55 -39.91 2.99
N PHE A 203 3.78 -40.86 3.50
CA PHE A 203 3.85 -41.38 4.86
C PHE A 203 4.30 -42.84 4.86
N GLN A 204 5.52 -43.09 5.34
CA GLN A 204 6.01 -44.45 5.53
C GLN A 204 5.48 -45.01 6.85
N ARG A 205 4.72 -46.10 6.76
CA ARG A 205 3.99 -46.67 7.90
C ARG A 205 3.89 -48.19 7.88
N ALA A 206 3.65 -48.79 9.04
CA ALA A 206 3.04 -50.12 9.19
C ALA A 206 1.71 -49.98 9.91
N GLY A 207 0.74 -50.82 9.52
CA GLY A 207 -0.65 -50.69 10.00
C GLY A 207 -1.47 -49.71 9.15
N ARG A 208 -2.75 -49.59 9.47
CA ARG A 208 -3.72 -48.74 8.74
C ARG A 208 -3.84 -47.37 9.40
N LEU A 209 -3.91 -46.32 8.59
CA LEU A 209 -4.31 -44.98 9.02
C LEU A 209 -5.73 -44.72 8.52
N GLU A 210 -6.60 -44.25 9.41
CA GLU A 210 -7.96 -43.84 9.08
C GLU A 210 -7.99 -42.31 8.88
N PRO A 211 -9.03 -41.77 8.21
CA PRO A 211 -9.24 -40.34 8.16
C PRO A 211 -9.28 -39.75 9.58
N GLY A 212 -8.44 -38.75 9.84
CA GLY A 212 -8.31 -38.09 11.15
C GLY A 212 -7.03 -38.42 11.90
N ASN A 213 -6.41 -39.59 11.65
CA ASN A 213 -5.12 -39.94 12.27
C ASN A 213 -3.96 -39.08 11.73
N VAL A 214 -4.13 -38.50 10.55
CA VAL A 214 -3.22 -37.50 10.00
C VAL A 214 -4.03 -36.27 9.65
N THR A 215 -3.57 -35.12 10.13
CA THR A 215 -4.14 -33.81 9.82
C THR A 215 -3.02 -32.90 9.37
N ILE A 216 -3.21 -32.22 8.24
CA ILE A 216 -2.21 -31.33 7.65
C ILE A 216 -2.77 -29.92 7.62
N GLY A 217 -2.22 -29.05 8.46
CA GLY A 217 -2.43 -27.61 8.40
C GLY A 217 -1.44 -26.98 7.42
N TYR A 218 -1.88 -26.11 6.53
CA TYR A 218 -1.00 -25.38 5.62
C TYR A 218 -1.56 -24.00 5.30
N ASP A 219 -0.68 -23.04 4.99
CA ASP A 219 -1.10 -21.73 4.52
C ASP A 219 -1.36 -21.76 3.02
N ALA A 220 -2.56 -21.37 2.62
CA ALA A 220 -2.97 -21.25 1.23
C ALA A 220 -2.89 -19.78 0.80
N PRO A 221 -1.80 -19.35 0.13
CA PRO A 221 -1.69 -17.98 -0.35
C PRO A 221 -2.69 -17.73 -1.48
N ARG A 222 -3.32 -16.56 -1.45
CA ARG A 222 -4.11 -15.98 -2.55
C ARG A 222 -3.50 -14.63 -2.87
N SER A 223 -3.25 -14.39 -4.15
CA SER A 223 -2.60 -13.16 -4.61
C SER A 223 -3.49 -12.45 -5.63
N THR A 224 -3.74 -11.17 -5.41
CA THR A 224 -4.48 -10.29 -6.32
C THR A 224 -3.60 -9.10 -6.69
N LYS A 225 -3.64 -8.65 -7.95
CA LYS A 225 -2.91 -7.44 -8.37
C LYS A 225 -3.78 -6.23 -8.10
N GLU A 226 -3.23 -5.25 -7.40
CA GLU A 226 -3.95 -4.03 -7.02
C GLU A 226 -3.08 -2.80 -7.27
N THR A 227 -3.69 -1.62 -7.19
CA THR A 227 -2.99 -0.33 -7.28
C THR A 227 -2.95 0.32 -5.91
N LEU A 228 -1.75 0.61 -5.43
CA LEU A 228 -1.52 1.49 -4.28
C LEU A 228 -1.40 2.93 -4.78
N VAL A 229 -2.17 3.85 -4.21
CA VAL A 229 -2.12 5.27 -4.52
C VAL A 229 -1.77 6.04 -3.26
N VAL A 230 -0.78 6.92 -3.35
CA VAL A 230 -0.44 7.88 -2.30
C VAL A 230 -0.74 9.27 -2.81
N THR A 231 -1.53 10.02 -2.06
CA THR A 231 -1.83 11.43 -2.32
C THR A 231 -1.22 12.29 -1.22
N VAL A 232 -0.50 13.34 -1.60
CA VAL A 232 0.14 14.28 -0.66
C VAL A 232 -0.30 15.70 -0.97
N ASP A 233 -0.76 16.40 0.07
CA ASP A 233 -1.24 17.78 0.01
C ASP A 233 -0.53 18.61 1.10
N ALA A 234 -0.16 19.85 0.77
CA ALA A 234 0.66 20.75 1.60
C ALA A 234 -0.04 22.06 1.95
#